data_AF-A0A2J6P2N4-F1
#
_entry.id   AF-A0A2J6P2N4-F1
#
_cell.length_a   1.000
_cell.length_b   1.000
_cell.length_c   1.000
_cell.angle_alpha   90.00
_cell.angle_beta   90.00
_cell.angle_gamma   90.00
#
_symmetry.space_group_name_H-M   'P 1'
#
loop_
_entity.id
_entity.type
_entity.pdbx_description
1 polymer ?
#
loop_
_entity_poly.entity_id
_entity_poly.type
_entity_poly.pdbx_seq_one_letter_code
_entity_poly.pdbx_strand_id
1 'polypeptide(L)' 'MESHDYSYVNPQNVSLDWECFIVSKSDMLLDGVPNELINTWLDNDIIKPFSIKNNDINFKTKDVWHALNQQNWYYLS' A
#
# COMPACT_ATOMS: atom_id res chain seq x y z
N MET A 1 -27.47 -0.81 10.31
CA MET A 1 -26.68 -0.12 9.28
C MET A 1 -25.31 0.03 9.90
N GLU A 2 -24.41 -0.93 9.67
CA GLU A 2 -23.06 -0.86 10.25
C GLU A 2 -22.35 0.33 9.58
N SER A 3 -22.02 1.37 10.37
CA SER A 3 -21.10 2.40 9.91
C SER A 3 -19.74 1.72 9.80
N HIS A 4 -19.39 1.34 8.59
CA HIS A 4 -18.03 0.94 8.31
C HIS A 4 -17.22 2.23 8.40
N ASP A 5 -16.43 2.39 9.44
CA ASP A 5 -15.56 3.55 9.56
C ASP A 5 -14.40 3.35 8.58
N TYR A 6 -14.29 4.25 7.61
CA TYR A 6 -13.24 4.24 6.59
C TYR A 6 -12.17 5.27 6.96
N SER A 7 -10.92 4.93 6.68
CA SER A 7 -9.79 5.85 6.77
C SER A 7 -9.22 6.10 5.38
N TYR A 8 -8.86 7.35 5.09
CA TYR A 8 -8.28 7.77 3.82
C TYR A 8 -6.82 8.18 4.01
N VAL A 9 -5.97 7.74 3.09
CA VAL A 9 -4.58 8.16 2.97
C VAL A 9 -4.50 9.23 1.91
N ASN A 10 -3.98 10.41 2.24
CA ASN A 10 -3.65 11.41 1.23
C ASN A 10 -2.38 10.96 0.48
N PRO A 11 -2.42 10.66 -0.82
CA PRO A 11 -1.24 10.24 -1.58
C PRO A 11 -0.09 11.25 -1.54
N GLN A 12 -0.40 12.54 -1.36
CA GLN A 12 0.61 13.61 -1.25
C GLN A 12 1.42 13.54 0.04
N ASN A 13 0.96 12.80 1.05
CA ASN A 13 1.66 12.61 2.32
C ASN A 13 2.56 11.36 2.31
N VAL A 14 2.54 10.56 1.24
CA VAL A 14 3.37 9.36 1.10
C VAL A 14 4.70 9.74 0.47
N SER A 15 5.81 9.43 1.16
CA SER A 15 7.17 9.86 0.80
C SER A 15 7.99 8.84 0.02
N LEU A 16 7.35 7.81 -0.55
CA LEU A 16 8.01 6.75 -1.31
C LEU A 16 8.80 7.29 -2.52
N ASP A 17 9.96 6.67 -2.80
CA ASP A 17 10.69 6.90 -4.05
C ASP A 17 9.99 6.18 -5.22
N TRP A 18 9.21 6.96 -5.98
CA TRP A 18 8.42 6.46 -7.10
C TRP A 18 9.23 6.10 -8.35
N GLU A 19 10.49 6.53 -8.44
CA GLU A 19 11.37 6.25 -9.58
C GLU A 19 12.06 4.88 -9.47
N CYS A 20 12.02 4.26 -8.28
CA CYS A 20 12.54 2.92 -8.06
C CYS A 20 11.65 1.84 -8.72
N PHE A 21 12.25 0.71 -9.11
CA PHE A 21 11.50 -0.39 -9.72
C PHE A 21 10.70 -1.21 -8.70
N ILE A 22 11.25 -1.38 -7.49
CA ILE A 22 10.65 -2.13 -6.38
C ILE A 22 10.65 -1.30 -5.10
N VAL A 23 9.66 -1.58 -4.26
CA VAL A 23 9.53 -1.04 -2.91
C VAL A 23 9.21 -2.20 -1.96
N SER A 24 9.81 -2.20 -0.77
CA SER A 24 9.51 -3.21 0.26
C SER A 24 8.26 -2.85 1.06
N LYS A 25 7.60 -3.84 1.66
CA LYS A 25 6.47 -3.58 2.58
C LYS A 25 6.93 -2.71 3.75
N SER A 26 8.14 -2.94 4.27
CA SER A 26 8.68 -2.12 5.36
C SER A 26 8.86 -0.66 4.95
N ASP A 27 9.39 -0.38 3.76
CA ASP A 27 9.53 0.99 3.26
C ASP A 27 8.16 1.67 3.10
N MET A 28 7.17 0.95 2.56
CA MET A 28 5.80 1.46 2.45
C MET A 28 5.23 1.87 3.82
N LEU A 29 5.43 1.05 4.86
CA LEU A 29 4.98 1.37 6.22
C LEU A 29 5.72 2.59 6.79
N LEU A 30 7.03 2.69 6.57
CA LEU A 30 7.86 3.82 7.03
C LEU A 30 7.47 5.13 6.34
N ASP A 31 7.10 5.08 5.06
CA ASP A 31 6.76 6.23 4.23
C ASP A 31 5.25 6.56 4.21
N GLY A 32 4.50 6.03 5.18
CA GLY A 32 3.13 6.49 5.48
C GLY A 32 2.01 5.74 4.76
N VAL A 33 2.27 4.56 4.19
CA VAL A 33 1.22 3.64 3.72
C VAL A 33 0.82 2.70 4.87
N PRO A 34 -0.40 2.80 5.44
CA PRO A 34 -0.83 1.97 6.56
C PRO A 34 -0.90 0.49 6.21
N ASN A 35 -0.62 -0.38 7.18
CA ASN A 35 -0.64 -1.83 6.97
C ASN A 35 -2.03 -2.33 6.52
N GLU A 36 -3.08 -1.73 7.03
CA GLU A 36 -4.48 -2.04 6.71
C GLU A 36 -4.79 -1.72 5.25
N LEU A 37 -4.23 -0.63 4.71
CA LEU A 37 -4.36 -0.29 3.30
C LEU A 37 -3.61 -1.29 2.41
N ILE A 38 -2.38 -1.65 2.81
CA ILE A 38 -1.58 -2.66 2.09
C ILE A 38 -2.32 -4.01 2.06
N ASN A 39 -2.88 -4.43 3.19
CA ASN A 39 -3.64 -5.68 3.26
C ASN A 39 -4.94 -5.58 2.44
N THR A 40 -5.65 -4.44 2.47
CA THR A 40 -6.82 -4.21 1.62
C THR A 40 -6.46 -4.38 0.14
N TRP A 41 -5.32 -3.86 -0.31
CA TRP A 41 -4.86 -4.05 -1.69
C TRP A 41 -4.52 -5.50 -2.02
N LEU A 42 -3.91 -6.23 -1.08
CA LEU A 42 -3.58 -7.65 -1.25
C LEU A 42 -4.85 -8.51 -1.33
N ASP A 43 -5.78 -8.32 -0.39
CA ASP A 43 -7.01 -9.11 -0.28
C ASP A 43 -7.93 -8.93 -1.49
N ASN A 44 -7.90 -7.74 -2.11
CA ASN A 44 -8.68 -7.41 -3.29
C ASN A 44 -7.92 -7.59 -4.62
N ASP A 45 -6.73 -8.20 -4.60
CA ASP A 45 -5.88 -8.44 -5.78
C ASP A 45 -5.49 -7.16 -6.56
N ILE A 46 -5.46 -6.00 -5.88
CA ILE A 46 -5.09 -4.70 -6.45
C ILE A 46 -3.56 -4.61 -6.65
N ILE A 47 -2.78 -5.11 -5.70
CA ILE A 47 -1.33 -5.29 -5.83
C ILE A 47 -0.96 -6.75 -5.61
N LYS A 48 0.18 -7.16 -6.19
CA LYS A 48 0.70 -8.53 -6.05
C LYS A 48 2.13 -8.50 -5.53
N PRO A 49 2.51 -9.41 -4.61
CA PRO A 49 3.90 -9.63 -4.26
C PRO A 49 4.74 -9.88 -5.52
N PHE A 50 5.85 -9.16 -5.65
CA PHE A 50 6.78 -9.31 -6.77
C PHE A 50 7.96 -10.22 -6.41
N SER A 51 8.53 -10.06 -5.22
CA SER A 51 9.61 -10.90 -4.72
C SER A 51 9.67 -10.88 -3.19
N ILE A 52 10.36 -11.87 -2.61
CA ILE A 52 10.67 -11.90 -1.18
C ILE A 52 12.19 -11.83 -1.03
N LYS A 53 12.68 -10.87 -0.25
CA LYS A 53 14.12 -10.69 0.04
C LYS A 53 14.29 -10.32 1.50
N ASN A 54 15.21 -10.97 2.21
CA ASN A 54 15.48 -10.74 3.63
C ASN A 54 14.23 -10.82 4.53
N ASN A 55 13.33 -11.77 4.24
CA ASN A 55 12.02 -11.91 4.90
C ASN A 55 11.06 -10.73 4.72
N ASP A 56 11.32 -9.83 3.76
CA ASP A 56 10.41 -8.75 3.40
C ASP A 56 9.82 -8.96 2.00
N ILE A 57 8.56 -8.59 1.87
CA ILE A 57 7.81 -8.67 0.62
C ILE A 57 8.08 -7.39 -0.16
N ASN A 58 8.43 -7.53 -1.43
CA ASN A 58 8.63 -6.41 -2.34
C ASN A 58 7.52 -6.36 -3.37
N PHE A 59 7.13 -5.16 -3.74
CA PHE A 59 6.13 -4.86 -4.76
C PHE A 59 6.77 -4.08 -5.90
N LYS A 60 6.16 -4.09 -7.08
CA LYS A 60 6.55 -3.13 -8.11
C LYS A 60 6.04 -1.76 -7.68
N THR A 61 6.94 -0.78 -7.62
CA THR A 61 6.61 0.58 -7.16
C THR A 61 5.46 1.19 -7.97
N LYS A 62 5.42 0.95 -9.28
CA LYS A 62 4.32 1.40 -10.15
C LYS A 62 2.94 0.84 -9.75
N ASP A 63 2.89 -0.41 -9.28
CA ASP A 63 1.62 -1.06 -8.92
C ASP A 63 1.10 -0.43 -7.62
N VAL A 64 2.00 -0.15 -6.68
CA VAL A 64 1.71 0.61 -5.44
C VAL A 64 1.26 2.04 -5.76
N TRP A 65 1.92 2.74 -6.68
CA TRP A 65 1.53 4.08 -7.11
C TRP A 65 0.11 4.08 -7.70
N HIS A 66 -0.20 3.13 -8.58
CA HIS A 66 -1.52 3.01 -9.16
C HIS A 66 -2.58 2.71 -8.10
N ALA A 67 -2.32 1.77 -7.20
CA ALA A 67 -3.20 1.43 -6.09
C ALA A 67 -3.49 2.64 -5.20
N LEU A 68 -2.44 3.38 -4.81
CA LEU A 68 -2.57 4.59 -3.98
C LEU A 68 -3.36 5.70 -4.67
N ASN A 69 -3.33 5.82 -5.99
CA ASN A 69 -4.08 6.85 -6.71
C ASN A 69 -5.52 6.42 -7.06
N GLN A 70 -5.87 5.14 -6.92
CA GLN A 70 -7.19 4.60 -7.29
C GLN A 70 -8.01 4.11 -6.09
N GLN A 71 -7.36 3.61 -5.05
CA GLN A 71 -7.98 3.02 -3.86
C GLN A 71 -7.15 3.42 -2.64
N ASN A 72 -7.28 4.67 -2.19
CA ASN A 72 -6.47 5.25 -1.11
C ASN A 72 -7.16 5.16 0.26
N TRP A 73 -8.00 4.17 0.49
CA TRP A 73 -8.80 4.05 1.70
C TRP A 73 -8.88 2.61 2.21
N TYR A 74 -9.15 2.42 3.49
CA TYR A 74 -9.27 1.10 4.11
C TYR A 74 -10.30 1.13 5.23
N TYR A 75 -10.79 -0.05 5.60
CA TYR A 75 -11.67 -0.23 6.76
C TYR A 75 -10.87 -0.15 8.05
N LEU A 76 -11.35 0.61 9.03
CA LEU A 76 -10.83 0.55 10.39
C LEU A 76 -11.26 -0.78 11.02
N SER A 77 -10.28 -1.55 11.48
CA SER A 77 -10.47 -2.85 12.14
C SER A 77 -10.67 -2.74 13.64
#